data_AF-A0A2W4Q3M8-F1
#
_entry.id   AF-A0A2W4Q3M8-F1
#
_cell.length_a   1.000
_cell.length_b   1.000
_cell.length_c   1.000
_cell.angle_alpha   90.00
_cell.angle_beta   90.00
_cell.angle_gamma   90.00
#
_symmetry.space_group_name_H-M   'P 1'
#
loop_
_entity.id
_entity.type
_entity.pdbx_description
1 polymer ?
#
loop_
_entity_poly.entity_id
_entity_poly.type
_entity_poly.pdbx_seq_one_letter_code
_entity_poly.pdbx_strand_id
1 'polypeptide(L)'
;MSETTPAQAAAPRPAQNDFRLTPPQAGRSVMSVTKRSGEREPVDVNKIVRAVSRCCDGLNEVDAMRVALKTIAGLYDGATTRELDELSIRTAASFIVEEPEYSQLAARLLSGFIDKEVQGQGVYSFSQSIRMGYDVGLINDRVLNFVEAHARKLNDAVDPTRTYKLEYFGLRTLYDRYLLKHPTRRLVIETPQYFWLRIAVALSTSVQE
;
A
#
# COMPACT_ATOMS: atom_id res chain seq x y z
N MET A 1 19.48 -5.69 95.22
CA MET A 1 19.04 -7.00 94.73
C MET A 1 17.73 -6.76 94.00
N SER A 2 17.83 -6.34 92.73
CA SER A 2 17.76 -7.22 91.57
C SER A 2 16.32 -7.38 91.11
N GLU A 3 16.05 -6.70 90.00
CA GLU A 3 14.91 -6.77 89.09
C GLU A 3 14.33 -8.17 88.91
N THR A 4 13.01 -8.23 88.71
CA THR A 4 12.44 -9.01 87.58
C THR A 4 11.03 -8.53 87.26
N THR A 5 10.94 -7.58 86.33
CA THR A 5 9.72 -7.24 85.59
C THR A 5 9.36 -8.43 84.68
N PRO A 6 8.11 -8.91 84.63
CA PRO A 6 7.75 -9.97 83.71
C PRO A 6 7.77 -9.45 82.26
N ALA A 7 8.57 -10.09 81.42
CA ALA A 7 8.67 -9.81 79.99
C ALA A 7 7.34 -10.13 79.30
N GLN A 8 6.65 -9.09 78.82
CA GLN A 8 5.49 -9.22 77.96
C GLN A 8 5.97 -9.72 76.57
N ALA A 9 5.54 -10.92 76.19
CA ALA A 9 5.86 -11.50 74.89
C ALA A 9 5.25 -10.63 73.77
N ALA A 10 6.11 -10.06 72.92
CA ALA A 10 5.70 -9.32 71.74
C ALA A 10 5.01 -10.26 70.74
N ALA A 11 3.78 -9.91 70.34
CA ALA A 11 3.05 -10.62 69.30
C ALA A 11 3.85 -10.60 67.97
N PRO A 12 3.84 -11.69 67.18
CA PRO A 12 4.54 -11.71 65.89
C PRO A 12 3.91 -10.67 64.95
N ARG A 13 4.75 -9.81 64.37
CA ARG A 13 4.31 -8.85 63.34
C ARG A 13 3.70 -9.65 62.18
N PRO A 14 2.53 -9.25 61.64
CA PRO A 14 1.97 -9.92 60.47
C PRO A 14 2.99 -9.84 59.34
N ALA A 15 3.25 -10.97 58.69
CA ALA A 15 4.14 -11.07 57.54
C ALA A 15 3.73 -9.98 56.53
N GLN A 16 4.64 -9.05 56.26
CA GLN A 16 4.44 -8.08 55.20
C GLN A 16 4.22 -8.88 53.91
N ASN A 17 3.01 -8.79 53.36
CA ASN A 17 2.71 -9.35 52.05
C ASN A 17 3.78 -8.86 51.08
N ASP A 18 4.51 -9.82 50.53
CA ASP A 18 5.49 -9.69 49.46
C ASP A 18 5.00 -8.65 48.45
N PHE A 19 5.56 -7.44 48.48
CA PHE A 19 5.29 -6.43 47.45
C PHE A 19 5.99 -6.90 46.18
N ARG A 20 5.33 -7.79 45.43
CA ARG A 20 5.81 -8.26 44.14
C ARG A 20 5.62 -7.13 43.15
N LEU A 21 6.75 -6.53 42.74
CA LEU A 21 6.79 -5.68 41.56
C LEU A 21 6.22 -6.48 40.38
N THR A 22 5.25 -5.90 39.68
CA THR A 22 4.83 -6.43 38.38
C THR A 22 6.08 -6.53 37.51
N PRO A 23 6.45 -7.73 37.00
CA PRO A 23 7.59 -7.85 36.13
C PRO A 23 7.41 -6.91 34.93
N PRO A 24 8.48 -6.25 34.44
CA PRO A 24 8.39 -5.40 33.26
C PRO A 24 7.75 -6.22 32.14
N GLN A 25 6.81 -5.63 31.39
CA GLN A 25 6.13 -6.34 30.30
C GLN A 25 7.17 -7.05 29.45
N ALA A 26 7.11 -8.38 29.44
CA ALA A 26 8.04 -9.22 28.71
C ALA A 26 7.93 -8.88 27.22
N GLY A 27 8.95 -8.20 26.69
CA GLY A 27 9.16 -7.89 25.27
C GLY A 27 8.00 -7.15 24.62
N ARG A 28 8.20 -5.88 24.22
CA ARG A 28 7.36 -5.30 23.16
C ARG A 28 7.41 -6.29 21.99
N SER A 29 6.28 -6.94 21.70
CA SER A 29 6.13 -7.73 20.48
C SER A 29 6.57 -6.82 19.33
N VAL A 30 7.62 -7.22 18.62
CA VAL A 30 8.07 -6.48 17.45
C VAL A 30 6.95 -6.60 16.46
N MET A 31 6.27 -5.48 16.23
CA MET A 31 5.13 -5.41 15.31
C MET A 31 5.52 -6.04 13.96
N SER A 32 4.65 -6.88 13.43
CA SER A 32 4.86 -7.62 12.19
C SER A 32 3.87 -7.23 11.10
N VAL A 33 4.28 -7.36 9.84
CA VAL A 33 3.42 -7.17 8.65
C VAL A 33 3.41 -8.41 7.79
N THR A 34 2.26 -8.68 7.17
CA THR A 34 2.08 -9.80 6.24
C THR A 34 2.24 -9.31 4.81
N LYS A 35 3.24 -9.84 4.08
CA LYS A 35 3.44 -9.55 2.66
C LYS A 35 2.31 -10.10 1.80
N ARG A 36 2.20 -9.62 0.57
CA ARG A 36 1.26 -10.19 -0.42
C ARG A 36 1.54 -11.65 -0.77
N SER A 37 2.77 -12.12 -0.55
CA SER A 37 3.14 -13.53 -0.66
C SER A 37 2.65 -14.40 0.51
N GLY A 38 2.15 -13.80 1.59
CA GLY A 38 1.77 -14.48 2.85
C GLY A 38 2.89 -14.58 3.89
N GLU A 39 4.13 -14.23 3.53
CA GLU A 39 5.26 -14.20 4.47
C GLU A 39 5.09 -13.07 5.50
N ARG A 40 5.37 -13.35 6.78
CA ARG A 40 5.43 -12.32 7.82
C ARG A 40 6.86 -11.81 8.00
N GLU A 41 7.01 -10.50 8.05
CA GLU A 41 8.27 -9.85 8.40
C GLU A 41 8.06 -8.82 9.53
N PRO A 42 9.07 -8.54 10.36
CA PRO A 42 9.01 -7.41 11.29
C PRO A 42 8.84 -6.10 10.51
N VAL A 43 8.07 -5.16 11.07
CA VAL A 43 7.85 -3.85 10.45
C VAL A 43 9.15 -3.06 10.42
N ASP A 44 9.64 -2.79 9.20
CA ASP A 44 10.71 -1.84 8.98
C ASP A 44 10.12 -0.47 8.65
N VAL A 45 10.07 0.38 9.68
CA VAL A 45 9.57 1.76 9.60
C VAL A 45 10.31 2.59 8.55
N ASN A 46 11.62 2.34 8.37
CA ASN A 46 12.42 3.04 7.38
C ASN A 46 12.04 2.67 5.94
N LYS A 47 11.47 1.47 5.69
CA LYS A 47 10.92 1.14 4.37
C LYS A 47 9.73 2.04 4.04
N ILE A 48 8.88 2.34 5.03
CA ILE A 48 7.69 3.20 4.85
C ILE A 48 8.13 4.62 4.50
N VAL A 49 9.03 5.20 5.30
CA VAL A 49 9.57 6.55 5.05
C VAL A 49 10.18 6.61 3.65
N ARG A 50 11.08 5.67 3.31
CA ARG A 50 11.70 5.62 1.98
C ARG A 50 10.68 5.46 0.85
N ALA A 51 9.63 4.69 1.05
CA ALA A 51 8.59 4.49 0.04
C ALA A 51 7.82 5.78 -0.24
N VAL A 52 7.41 6.50 0.81
CA VAL A 52 6.72 7.79 0.68
C VAL A 52 7.66 8.83 0.06
N SER A 53 8.89 8.96 0.55
CA SER A 53 9.86 9.94 0.04
C SER A 53 10.17 9.78 -1.44
N ARG A 54 10.24 8.54 -1.96
CA ARG A 54 10.42 8.31 -3.41
C ARG A 54 9.27 8.84 -4.26
N CYS A 55 8.06 8.90 -3.71
CA CYS A 55 6.91 9.45 -4.41
C CYS A 55 6.86 10.99 -4.35
N CYS A 56 7.66 11.63 -3.50
CA CYS A 56 7.74 13.09 -3.38
C CYS A 56 8.71 13.75 -4.35
N ASP A 57 9.38 13.00 -5.24
CA ASP A 57 10.40 13.57 -6.13
C ASP A 57 9.83 14.71 -7.01
N GLY A 58 10.44 15.90 -6.94
CA GLY A 58 9.95 17.10 -7.62
C GLY A 58 8.66 17.72 -7.04
N LEU A 59 8.22 17.32 -5.84
CA LEU A 59 7.18 18.00 -5.06
C LEU A 59 7.84 18.84 -3.96
N ASN A 60 7.56 20.13 -3.89
CA ASN A 60 8.30 21.08 -3.03
C ASN A 60 7.60 21.40 -1.70
N GLU A 61 6.27 21.35 -1.68
CA GLU A 61 5.38 21.72 -0.56
C GLU A 61 4.86 20.48 0.20
N VAL A 62 5.37 19.29 -0.13
CA VAL A 62 4.96 18.01 0.48
C VAL A 62 5.97 17.53 1.52
N ASP A 63 5.48 17.25 2.73
CA ASP A 63 6.27 16.64 3.80
C ASP A 63 6.05 15.11 3.83
N ALA A 64 7.03 14.38 3.29
CA ALA A 64 7.04 12.91 3.29
C ALA A 64 7.05 12.32 4.72
N MET A 65 7.75 12.97 5.66
CA MET A 65 7.87 12.50 7.03
C MET A 65 6.54 12.60 7.75
N ARG A 66 5.79 13.69 7.53
CA ARG A 66 4.44 13.87 8.07
C ARG A 66 3.50 12.73 7.66
N VAL A 67 3.51 12.36 6.39
CA VAL A 67 2.70 11.24 5.88
C VAL A 67 3.17 9.91 6.44
N ALA A 68 4.48 9.68 6.46
CA ALA A 68 5.05 8.44 6.98
C ALA A 68 4.72 8.25 8.46
N LEU A 69 4.97 9.25 9.32
CA LEU A 69 4.69 9.18 10.77
C LEU A 69 3.22 8.91 11.05
N LYS A 70 2.30 9.56 10.32
CA LYS A 70 0.87 9.36 10.49
C LYS A 70 0.40 8.00 9.96
N THR A 71 1.03 7.48 8.90
CA THR A 71 0.84 6.09 8.45
C THR A 71 1.27 5.11 9.55
N ILE A 72 2.49 5.28 10.07
CA ILE A 72 3.08 4.39 11.09
C ILE A 72 2.22 4.36 12.35
N ALA A 73 1.72 5.52 12.79
CA ALA A 73 0.85 5.64 13.96
C ALA A 73 -0.50 4.92 13.78
N GLY A 74 -0.96 4.72 12.53
CA GLY A 74 -2.20 3.99 12.23
C GLY A 74 -2.01 2.49 11.99
N LEU A 75 -0.78 1.97 12.08
CA LEU A 75 -0.51 0.55 11.87
C LEU A 75 -0.79 -0.28 13.14
N TYR A 76 -1.22 -1.52 12.94
CA TYR A 76 -1.45 -2.52 13.99
C TYR A 76 -0.73 -3.85 13.69
N ASP A 77 -0.44 -4.65 14.72
CA ASP A 77 0.29 -5.91 14.54
C ASP A 77 -0.48 -6.90 13.64
N GLY A 78 0.22 -7.47 12.67
CA GLY A 78 -0.36 -8.38 11.69
C GLY A 78 -0.95 -7.70 10.45
N ALA A 79 -0.94 -6.36 10.37
CA ALA A 79 -1.41 -5.62 9.20
C ALA A 79 -0.75 -6.12 7.90
N THR A 80 -1.51 -6.16 6.82
CA THR A 80 -0.97 -6.55 5.52
C THR A 80 -0.22 -5.39 4.87
N THR A 81 0.77 -5.72 4.04
CA THR A 81 1.45 -4.74 3.18
C THR A 81 0.48 -4.01 2.22
N ARG A 82 -0.66 -4.62 1.89
CA ARG A 82 -1.74 -3.98 1.13
C ARG A 82 -2.42 -2.89 1.95
N GLU A 83 -2.84 -3.20 3.17
CA GLU A 83 -3.46 -2.23 4.08
C GLU A 83 -2.52 -1.08 4.42
N LEU A 84 -1.21 -1.35 4.53
CA LEU A 84 -0.19 -0.33 4.73
C LEU A 84 -0.13 0.65 3.56
N ASP A 85 -0.02 0.15 2.31
CA ASP A 85 -0.03 1.01 1.11
C ASP A 85 -1.33 1.84 1.05
N GLU A 86 -2.49 1.22 1.31
CA GLU A 86 -3.79 1.90 1.33
C GLU A 86 -3.89 2.99 2.41
N LEU A 87 -3.32 2.72 3.59
CA LEU A 87 -3.27 3.69 4.69
C LEU A 87 -2.39 4.89 4.32
N SER A 88 -1.24 4.68 3.68
CA SER A 88 -0.38 5.76 3.19
C SER A 88 -1.11 6.62 2.16
N ILE A 89 -1.81 5.99 1.21
CA ILE A 89 -2.60 6.70 0.18
C ILE A 89 -3.69 7.56 0.83
N ARG A 90 -4.48 7.00 1.75
CA ARG A 90 -5.53 7.75 2.46
C ARG A 90 -4.95 8.89 3.30
N THR A 91 -3.81 8.66 3.94
CA THR A 91 -3.14 9.67 4.76
C THR A 91 -2.66 10.84 3.91
N ALA A 92 -1.98 10.59 2.79
CA ALA A 92 -1.57 11.63 1.85
C ALA A 92 -2.79 12.39 1.30
N ALA A 93 -3.85 11.67 0.90
CA ALA A 93 -5.08 12.29 0.40
C ALA A 93 -5.78 13.18 1.44
N SER A 94 -5.65 12.88 2.73
CA SER A 94 -6.24 13.71 3.79
C SER A 94 -5.61 15.09 3.93
N PHE A 95 -4.38 15.27 3.43
CA PHE A 95 -3.67 16.55 3.48
C PHE A 95 -3.93 17.45 2.26
N ILE A 96 -4.66 16.97 1.24
CA ILE A 96 -4.96 17.74 0.02
C ILE A 96 -5.67 19.06 0.32
N VAL A 97 -6.54 19.09 1.34
CA VAL A 97 -7.28 20.29 1.73
C VAL A 97 -6.36 21.35 2.33
N GLU A 98 -5.26 20.93 2.98
CA GLU A 98 -4.28 21.84 3.57
C GLU A 98 -3.28 22.33 2.51
N GLU A 99 -2.78 21.43 1.68
CA GLU A 99 -1.83 21.71 0.62
C GLU A 99 -2.16 20.86 -0.64
N PRO A 100 -2.57 21.49 -1.76
CA PRO A 100 -2.97 20.79 -2.97
C PRO A 100 -1.91 19.83 -3.56
N GLU A 101 -0.61 20.10 -3.40
CA GLU A 101 0.46 19.26 -3.96
C GLU A 101 0.47 17.82 -3.38
N TYR A 102 -0.15 17.60 -2.21
CA TYR A 102 -0.39 16.25 -1.68
C TYR A 102 -1.28 15.39 -2.59
N SER A 103 -2.06 15.99 -3.49
CA SER A 103 -2.86 15.26 -4.48
C SER A 103 -1.96 14.50 -5.45
N GLN A 104 -0.83 15.07 -5.86
CA GLN A 104 0.15 14.38 -6.69
C GLN A 104 0.86 13.28 -5.91
N LEU A 105 1.22 13.51 -4.65
CA LEU A 105 1.80 12.46 -3.80
C LEU A 105 0.83 11.28 -3.66
N ALA A 106 -0.42 11.55 -3.30
CA ALA A 106 -1.44 10.51 -3.13
C ALA A 106 -1.71 9.76 -4.44
N ALA A 107 -1.70 10.44 -5.59
CA ALA A 107 -1.79 9.83 -6.90
C ALA A 107 -0.60 8.91 -7.20
N ARG A 108 0.64 9.34 -6.91
CA ARG A 108 1.84 8.53 -7.14
C ARG A 108 1.88 7.28 -6.26
N LEU A 109 1.47 7.41 -5.00
CA LEU A 109 1.30 6.26 -4.10
C LEU A 109 0.23 5.29 -4.64
N LEU A 110 -0.91 5.80 -5.12
CA LEU A 110 -1.97 4.98 -5.71
C LEU A 110 -1.52 4.32 -7.02
N SER A 111 -0.74 5.01 -7.86
CA SER A 111 -0.14 4.43 -9.07
C SER A 111 0.74 3.24 -8.72
N GLY A 112 1.65 3.43 -7.75
CA GLY A 112 2.52 2.34 -7.30
C GLY A 112 1.76 1.17 -6.69
N PHE A 113 0.61 1.41 -6.06
CA PHE A 113 -0.30 0.37 -5.58
C PHE A 113 -0.96 -0.40 -6.74
N ILE A 114 -1.43 0.29 -7.77
CA ILE A 114 -2.03 -0.30 -8.97
C ILE A 114 -0.99 -1.16 -9.70
N ASP A 115 0.21 -0.65 -9.93
CA ASP A 115 1.28 -1.39 -10.62
C ASP A 115 1.61 -2.70 -9.91
N LYS A 116 1.74 -2.61 -8.59
CA LYS A 116 1.92 -3.73 -7.67
C LYS A 116 0.80 -4.77 -7.74
N GLU A 117 -0.45 -4.35 -7.90
CA GLU A 117 -1.62 -5.23 -8.02
C GLU A 117 -1.65 -5.94 -9.39
N VAL A 118 -1.37 -5.20 -10.47
CA VAL A 118 -1.27 -5.72 -11.84
C VAL A 118 -0.12 -6.72 -11.97
N GLN A 119 1.08 -6.37 -11.51
CA GLN A 119 2.25 -7.25 -11.52
C GLN A 119 2.07 -8.49 -10.63
N GLY A 120 1.35 -8.36 -9.52
CA GLY A 120 0.99 -9.50 -8.66
C GLY A 120 0.15 -10.56 -9.38
N GLN A 121 -0.48 -10.20 -10.50
CA GLN A 121 -1.21 -11.13 -11.38
C GLN A 121 -0.35 -11.65 -12.54
N GLY A 122 0.93 -11.30 -12.61
CA GLY A 122 1.84 -11.71 -13.70
C GLY A 122 1.73 -10.85 -14.97
N VAL A 123 1.14 -9.66 -14.87
CA VAL A 123 1.02 -8.71 -16.00
C VAL A 123 2.13 -7.67 -15.92
N TYR A 124 3.03 -7.67 -16.91
CA TYR A 124 4.19 -6.78 -17.00
C TYR A 124 4.24 -5.95 -18.28
N SER A 125 3.29 -6.16 -19.19
CA SER A 125 3.18 -5.42 -20.45
C SER A 125 1.72 -5.21 -20.84
N PHE A 126 1.47 -4.24 -21.72
CA PHE A 126 0.14 -3.98 -22.25
C PHE A 126 -0.45 -5.20 -22.96
N SER A 127 0.34 -5.87 -23.82
CA SER A 127 -0.09 -7.09 -24.51
C SER A 127 -0.50 -8.23 -23.55
N GLN A 128 0.19 -8.40 -22.42
CA GLN A 128 -0.19 -9.37 -21.40
C GLN A 128 -1.48 -9.00 -20.67
N SER A 129 -1.71 -7.70 -20.42
CA SER A 129 -2.95 -7.19 -19.84
C SER A 129 -4.15 -7.52 -20.74
N ILE A 130 -3.99 -7.28 -22.05
CA ILE A 130 -5.02 -7.57 -23.06
C ILE A 130 -5.28 -9.08 -23.18
N ARG A 131 -4.23 -9.90 -23.20
CA ARG A 131 -4.33 -11.37 -23.16
C ARG A 131 -5.12 -11.82 -21.93
N MET A 132 -4.73 -11.38 -20.73
CA MET A 132 -5.44 -11.75 -19.50
C MET A 132 -6.90 -11.31 -19.54
N GLY A 133 -7.18 -10.09 -20.03
CA GLY A 133 -8.53 -9.59 -20.22
C GLY A 133 -9.36 -10.45 -21.18
N TYR A 134 -8.74 -10.98 -22.24
CA TYR A 134 -9.38 -11.91 -23.17
C TYR A 134 -9.68 -13.25 -22.50
N ASP A 135 -8.71 -13.84 -21.81
CA ASP A 135 -8.84 -15.16 -21.18
C ASP A 135 -9.98 -15.20 -20.14
N VAL A 136 -10.30 -14.05 -19.54
CA VAL A 136 -11.39 -13.90 -18.57
C VAL A 136 -12.67 -13.32 -19.16
N GLY A 137 -12.76 -13.17 -20.49
CA GLY A 137 -13.95 -12.76 -21.22
C GLY A 137 -14.27 -11.25 -21.19
N LEU A 138 -13.31 -10.39 -20.83
CA LEU A 138 -13.48 -8.93 -20.81
C LEU A 138 -13.06 -8.24 -22.12
N ILE A 139 -12.26 -8.91 -22.94
CA ILE A 139 -11.76 -8.41 -24.23
C ILE A 139 -12.25 -9.31 -25.36
N ASN A 140 -12.56 -8.74 -26.52
CA ASN A 140 -12.98 -9.49 -27.71
C ASN A 140 -11.80 -9.88 -28.62
N ASP A 141 -12.05 -10.83 -29.53
CA ASP A 141 -11.04 -11.34 -30.47
C ASP A 141 -10.39 -10.24 -31.32
N ARG A 142 -11.15 -9.23 -31.74
CA ARG A 142 -10.64 -8.16 -32.61
C ARG A 142 -9.52 -7.38 -31.93
N VAL A 143 -9.77 -6.91 -30.70
CA VAL A 143 -8.77 -6.16 -29.92
C VAL A 143 -7.56 -7.04 -29.63
N LEU A 144 -7.81 -8.29 -29.23
CA LEU A 144 -6.74 -9.25 -28.94
C LEU A 144 -5.81 -9.45 -30.14
N ASN A 145 -6.38 -9.82 -31.30
CA ASN A 145 -5.63 -10.12 -32.52
C ASN A 145 -4.83 -8.90 -33.00
N PHE A 146 -5.40 -7.69 -32.91
CA PHE A 146 -4.70 -6.46 -33.25
C PHE A 146 -3.49 -6.23 -32.32
N VAL A 147 -3.67 -6.40 -31.01
CA VAL A 147 -2.60 -6.19 -30.04
C VAL A 147 -1.49 -7.22 -30.20
N GLU A 148 -1.81 -8.49 -30.45
CA GLU A 148 -0.80 -9.52 -30.69
C GLU A 148 0.02 -9.28 -31.95
N ALA A 149 -0.64 -8.92 -33.06
CA ALA A 149 0.03 -8.62 -34.32
C ALA A 149 1.00 -7.42 -34.20
N HIS A 150 0.80 -6.56 -33.20
CA HIS A 150 1.53 -5.30 -33.02
C HIS A 150 2.17 -5.14 -31.63
N ALA A 151 2.33 -6.25 -30.89
CA ALA A 151 2.65 -6.23 -29.47
C ALA A 151 3.90 -5.43 -29.13
N ARG A 152 4.99 -5.57 -29.92
CA ARG A 152 6.24 -4.82 -29.70
C ARG A 152 5.98 -3.31 -29.74
N LYS A 153 5.37 -2.80 -30.81
CA LYS A 153 5.10 -1.37 -31.00
C LYS A 153 4.19 -0.81 -29.91
N LEU A 154 3.13 -1.53 -29.58
CA LEU A 154 2.15 -1.08 -28.58
C LEU A 154 2.71 -1.14 -27.16
N ASN A 155 3.52 -2.14 -26.83
CA ASN A 155 4.22 -2.20 -25.54
C ASN A 155 5.23 -1.05 -25.42
N ASP A 156 6.00 -0.77 -26.49
CA ASP A 156 6.99 0.32 -26.51
C ASP A 156 6.35 1.71 -26.45
N ALA A 157 5.08 1.85 -26.87
CA ALA A 157 4.34 3.10 -26.78
C ALA A 157 3.90 3.47 -25.35
N VAL A 158 3.95 2.52 -24.41
CA VAL A 158 3.57 2.77 -23.01
C VAL A 158 4.67 3.58 -22.32
N ASP A 159 4.29 4.74 -21.81
CA ASP A 159 5.14 5.58 -20.97
C ASP A 159 4.55 5.69 -19.55
N PRO A 160 5.09 4.93 -18.56
CA PRO A 160 4.59 4.93 -17.19
C PRO A 160 4.61 6.31 -16.53
N THR A 161 5.53 7.20 -16.94
CA THR A 161 5.69 8.53 -16.34
C THR A 161 4.47 9.42 -16.61
N ARG A 162 3.70 9.14 -17.66
CA ARG A 162 2.47 9.88 -17.98
C ARG A 162 1.39 9.70 -16.91
N THR A 163 1.41 8.61 -16.16
CA THR A 163 0.49 8.42 -15.03
C THR A 163 0.72 9.46 -13.93
N TYR A 164 1.94 9.99 -13.78
CA TYR A 164 2.26 11.02 -12.79
C TYR A 164 1.64 12.39 -13.09
N LYS A 165 1.04 12.57 -14.28
CA LYS A 165 0.26 13.76 -14.63
C LYS A 165 -1.16 13.73 -14.06
N LEU A 166 -1.59 12.60 -13.48
CA LEU A 166 -2.91 12.48 -12.88
C LEU A 166 -2.89 12.93 -11.43
N GLU A 167 -3.89 13.71 -11.06
CA GLU A 167 -4.20 14.04 -9.67
C GLU A 167 -4.98 12.91 -8.98
N TYR A 168 -4.97 12.90 -7.65
CA TYR A 168 -5.48 11.78 -6.85
C TYR A 168 -6.93 11.42 -7.19
N PHE A 169 -7.82 12.42 -7.29
CA PHE A 169 -9.23 12.15 -7.58
C PHE A 169 -9.45 11.53 -8.97
N GLY A 170 -8.67 11.98 -9.97
CA GLY A 170 -8.71 11.44 -11.31
C GLY A 170 -8.27 9.99 -11.35
N LEU A 171 -7.10 9.70 -10.74
CA LEU A 171 -6.59 8.33 -10.68
C LEU A 171 -7.47 7.41 -9.82
N ARG A 172 -8.00 7.90 -8.71
CA ARG A 172 -8.94 7.16 -7.86
C ARG A 172 -10.21 6.80 -8.62
N THR A 173 -10.75 7.75 -9.39
CA THR A 173 -11.91 7.50 -10.26
C THR A 173 -11.61 6.39 -11.28
N LEU A 174 -10.45 6.44 -11.94
CA LEU A 174 -10.04 5.39 -12.88
C LEU A 174 -9.98 4.02 -12.18
N TYR A 175 -9.28 3.94 -11.05
CA TYR A 175 -9.12 2.70 -10.29
C TYR A 175 -10.45 2.09 -9.81
N ASP A 176 -11.36 2.91 -9.31
CA ASP A 176 -12.63 2.41 -8.77
C ASP A 176 -13.56 1.93 -9.87
N ARG A 177 -13.66 2.68 -10.97
CA ARG A 177 -14.77 2.56 -11.94
C ARG A 177 -14.38 2.13 -13.36
N TYR A 178 -13.15 2.34 -13.79
CA TYR A 178 -12.78 2.23 -15.21
C TYR A 178 -11.73 1.16 -15.50
N LEU A 179 -10.74 0.97 -14.62
CA LEU A 179 -9.73 -0.07 -14.83
C LEU A 179 -10.41 -1.44 -14.80
N LEU A 180 -10.09 -2.27 -15.80
CA LEU A 180 -10.57 -3.65 -15.86
C LEU A 180 -10.13 -4.43 -14.62
N LYS A 181 -11.07 -5.16 -14.03
CA LYS A 181 -10.86 -6.01 -12.85
C LYS A 181 -11.14 -7.44 -13.21
N HIS A 182 -10.28 -8.34 -12.75
CA HIS A 182 -10.48 -9.77 -12.90
C HIS A 182 -11.84 -10.17 -12.29
N PRO A 183 -12.72 -10.90 -13.01
CA PRO A 183 -14.08 -11.19 -12.57
C PRO A 183 -14.15 -11.88 -11.20
N THR A 184 -13.28 -12.88 -10.97
CA THR A 184 -13.22 -13.64 -9.71
C THR A 184 -12.30 -13.02 -8.64
N ARG A 185 -11.05 -12.68 -8.98
CA ARG A 185 -10.08 -12.11 -8.01
C ARG A 185 -10.42 -10.69 -7.57
N ARG A 186 -11.22 -9.95 -8.36
CA ARG A 186 -11.61 -8.55 -8.14
C ARG A 186 -10.46 -7.54 -8.13
N LEU A 187 -9.28 -7.95 -8.58
CA LEU A 187 -8.08 -7.12 -8.69
C LEU A 187 -7.94 -6.52 -10.09
N VAL A 188 -7.39 -5.30 -10.19
CA VAL A 188 -7.15 -4.63 -11.47
C VAL A 188 -6.10 -5.37 -12.30
N ILE A 189 -6.39 -5.55 -13.59
CA ILE A 189 -5.52 -6.26 -14.54
C ILE A 189 -4.83 -5.30 -15.52
N GLU A 190 -5.01 -3.99 -15.35
CA GLU A 190 -4.43 -2.96 -16.20
C GLU A 190 -4.03 -1.73 -15.41
N THR A 191 -3.03 -0.99 -15.91
CA THR A 191 -2.62 0.32 -15.37
C THR A 191 -3.37 1.45 -16.10
N PRO A 192 -3.31 2.70 -15.62
CA PRO A 192 -3.93 3.83 -16.34
C PRO A 192 -3.45 3.99 -17.78
N GLN A 193 -2.16 3.77 -18.06
CA GLN A 193 -1.65 3.83 -19.44
C GLN A 193 -2.24 2.71 -20.30
N TYR A 194 -2.38 1.51 -19.75
CA TYR A 194 -2.98 0.38 -20.47
C TYR A 194 -4.46 0.63 -20.76
N PHE A 195 -5.19 1.23 -19.81
CA PHE A 195 -6.57 1.65 -20.01
C PHE A 195 -6.72 2.59 -21.21
N TRP A 196 -5.91 3.65 -21.29
CA TRP A 196 -5.97 4.59 -22.41
C TRP A 196 -5.59 3.94 -23.73
N LEU A 197 -4.51 3.15 -23.74
CA LEU A 197 -4.05 2.47 -24.95
C LEU A 197 -5.05 1.42 -25.44
N ARG A 198 -5.73 0.72 -24.53
CA ARG A 198 -6.81 -0.22 -24.86
C ARG A 198 -7.96 0.49 -25.57
N ILE A 199 -8.35 1.69 -25.11
CA ILE A 199 -9.39 2.49 -25.77
C ILE A 199 -8.93 2.91 -27.15
N ALA A 200 -7.70 3.41 -27.29
CA ALA A 200 -7.13 3.79 -28.58
C ALA A 200 -7.17 2.60 -29.57
N VAL A 201 -6.61 1.46 -29.17
CA VAL A 201 -6.65 0.22 -29.99
C VAL A 201 -8.07 -0.21 -30.34
N ALA A 202 -9.02 -0.08 -29.42
CA ALA A 202 -10.41 -0.40 -29.69
C ALA A 202 -11.06 0.54 -30.71
N LEU A 203 -10.50 1.72 -30.98
CA LEU A 203 -11.01 2.67 -31.96
C LEU A 203 -10.18 2.71 -33.25
N SER A 204 -8.92 2.30 -33.22
CA SER A 204 -8.01 2.32 -34.37
C SER A 204 -8.30 1.20 -35.38
N THR A 205 -7.92 1.46 -36.63
CA THR A 205 -7.90 0.46 -37.71
C THR A 205 -6.48 0.08 -38.13
N SER A 206 -5.49 0.92 -37.81
CA SER A 206 -4.07 0.70 -38.07
C SER A 206 -3.21 1.01 -36.83
N VAL A 207 -1.97 0.53 -36.78
CA VAL A 207 -1.06 0.74 -35.63
C VAL A 207 -0.39 2.12 -35.65
N GLN A 208 -0.47 2.84 -36.76
CA GLN A 208 0.11 4.18 -36.91
C GLN A 208 -0.81 5.29 -36.38
N GLU A 209 -2.13 5.03 -36.32
CA GLU A 209 -3.14 5.86 -35.66
C GLU A 209 -3.00 5.82 -34.14
#